data_AF-A0A5N5WRZ7-F1
#
_entry.id   AF-A0A5N5WRZ7-F1
#
_cell.length_a   1.000
_cell.length_b   1.000
_cell.length_c   1.000
_cell.angle_alpha   90.00
_cell.angle_beta   90.00
_cell.angle_gamma   90.00
#
_symmetry.space_group_name_H-M   'P 1'
#
loop_
_entity.id
_entity.type
_entity.pdbx_description
1 polymer ?
#
loop_
_entity_poly.entity_id
_entity_poly.type
_entity_poly.pdbx_seq_one_letter_code
_entity_poly.pdbx_strand_id
1 'polypeptide(L)'
;MHALCQVRAELPGLSEAVQILWPLVSCQDHDAANLIYILKNPSSRKVFPLNSHGNFYHYIPSRLGHNHALDSAISCLCIVYADSPAGQGVISERARQENTKSLRALRLCLDDPKCYFQSETICASIVLKLCELLTNADNGRWNQLSHGTKTLIQNSDVVRFRQPFERAMLESQRAFFIMQDMNSRQPCFLAQSPWREFLREPGETPSTTRAITLRSKLGDWLVDVPAQWRLSGTAGKTFRSADEQGEYEAPLRSPPEHHSPPEYPHLLLGVLDCVVNSTLILLEDIMSTFASQPPQPDEPCSTIDYTITTQNRQQTIQFALDYVRRCSTVAAKPLEFGLQQLWSFRANQGKYIKSTVDQKNEVR
;
A
#
# COMPACT_ATOMS: atom_id res chain seq x y z
N MET A 1 -13.45 -30.67 5.91
CA MET A 1 -14.14 -31.72 5.13
C MET A 1 -15.21 -31.07 4.27
N HIS A 2 -15.07 -31.08 2.94
CA HIS A 2 -16.19 -30.83 2.05
C HIS A 2 -16.99 -32.13 1.92
N ALA A 3 -18.03 -32.28 2.74
CA ALA A 3 -19.06 -33.28 2.47
C ALA A 3 -19.93 -32.72 1.35
N LEU A 4 -19.62 -33.07 0.11
CA LEU A 4 -20.53 -32.88 -1.01
C LEU A 4 -21.74 -33.79 -0.77
N CYS A 5 -22.87 -33.20 -0.40
CA CYS A 5 -24.14 -33.91 -0.36
C CYS A 5 -24.54 -34.28 -1.80
N GLN A 6 -24.19 -35.48 -2.25
CA GLN A 6 -24.82 -36.09 -3.41
C GLN A 6 -26.26 -36.46 -3.03
N VAL A 7 -27.22 -35.63 -3.41
CA VAL A 7 -28.64 -35.98 -3.34
C VAL A 7 -29.04 -36.55 -4.70
N ARG A 8 -29.30 -37.86 -4.75
CA ARG A 8 -29.84 -38.54 -5.93
C ARG A 8 -31.35 -38.34 -5.94
N ALA A 9 -31.87 -37.48 -6.81
CA ALA A 9 -33.31 -37.34 -7.02
C ALA A 9 -33.74 -38.29 -8.15
N GLU A 10 -34.56 -39.29 -7.82
CA GLU A 10 -35.25 -40.11 -8.81
C GLU A 10 -36.53 -39.36 -9.24
N LEU A 11 -36.53 -38.79 -10.44
CA LEU A 11 -37.74 -38.27 -11.06
C LEU A 11 -38.51 -39.46 -11.67
N PRO A 12 -39.78 -39.68 -11.29
CA PRO A 12 -40.56 -40.79 -11.83
C PRO A 12 -40.85 -40.56 -13.31
N GLY A 13 -40.26 -41.36 -14.20
CA GLY A 13 -40.60 -41.40 -15.62
C GLY A 13 -39.44 -41.37 -16.63
N LEU A 14 -38.19 -41.29 -16.21
CA LEU A 14 -37.03 -41.32 -17.11
C LEU A 14 -36.16 -42.57 -16.84
N SER A 15 -35.99 -43.41 -17.86
CA SER A 15 -35.28 -44.70 -17.78
C SER A 15 -33.74 -44.57 -17.67
N GLU A 16 -33.22 -43.35 -17.58
CA GLU A 16 -31.79 -43.08 -17.34
C GLU A 16 -31.65 -42.16 -16.13
N ALA A 17 -30.83 -42.58 -15.18
CA ALA A 17 -30.52 -41.81 -13.99
C ALA A 17 -29.77 -40.53 -14.40
N VAL A 18 -30.47 -39.40 -14.48
CA VAL A 18 -29.85 -38.08 -14.62
C VAL A 18 -29.11 -37.79 -13.31
N GLN A 19 -27.78 -37.91 -13.32
CA GLN A 19 -26.95 -37.42 -12.23
C GLN A 19 -26.99 -35.89 -12.26
N ILE A 20 -27.89 -35.31 -11.48
CA ILE A 20 -27.85 -33.87 -11.18
C ILE A 20 -26.68 -33.67 -10.22
N LEU A 21 -25.58 -33.13 -10.75
CA LEU A 21 -24.41 -32.79 -9.96
C LEU A 21 -24.75 -31.55 -9.11
N TRP A 22 -25.21 -31.77 -7.87
CA TRP A 22 -25.27 -30.70 -6.88
C TRP A 22 -23.83 -30.38 -6.40
N PRO A 23 -23.44 -29.10 -6.31
CA PRO A 23 -24.30 -27.93 -6.43
C PRO A 23 -24.63 -27.52 -7.87
N LEU A 24 -25.87 -27.07 -8.10
CA LEU A 24 -26.34 -26.47 -9.37
C LEU A 24 -25.57 -25.18 -9.78
N VAL A 25 -24.60 -24.78 -8.98
CA VAL A 25 -23.86 -23.52 -9.04
C VAL A 25 -22.38 -23.89 -8.98
N SER A 26 -21.59 -23.48 -9.97
CA SER A 26 -20.15 -23.77 -9.98
C SER A 26 -19.45 -23.12 -8.79
N CYS A 27 -18.24 -23.57 -8.42
CA CYS A 27 -17.46 -22.89 -7.38
C CYS A 27 -17.18 -21.42 -7.75
N GLN A 28 -17.00 -21.13 -9.04
CA GLN A 28 -16.82 -19.78 -9.56
C GLN A 28 -18.05 -18.92 -9.36
N ASP A 29 -19.25 -19.45 -9.63
CA ASP A 29 -20.50 -18.71 -9.42
C ASP A 29 -20.74 -18.42 -7.92
N HIS A 30 -20.36 -19.36 -7.06
CA HIS A 30 -20.40 -19.16 -5.60
C HIS A 30 -19.45 -18.05 -5.16
N ASP A 31 -18.20 -18.07 -5.64
CA ASP A 31 -17.18 -17.07 -5.32
C ASP A 31 -17.54 -15.68 -5.90
N ALA A 32 -18.14 -15.63 -7.09
CA ALA A 32 -18.72 -14.41 -7.67
C ALA A 32 -19.80 -13.81 -6.76
N ALA A 33 -20.76 -14.64 -6.30
CA ALA A 33 -21.83 -14.20 -5.41
C ALA A 33 -21.27 -13.70 -4.06
N ASN A 34 -20.29 -14.40 -3.49
CA ASN A 34 -19.62 -13.99 -2.26
C ASN A 34 -18.89 -12.65 -2.42
N LEU A 35 -18.16 -12.46 -3.52
CA LEU A 35 -17.49 -11.19 -3.80
C LEU A 35 -18.50 -10.03 -3.91
N ILE A 36 -19.61 -10.23 -4.63
CA ILE A 36 -20.68 -9.23 -4.74
C ILE A 36 -21.26 -8.89 -3.36
N TYR A 37 -21.47 -9.90 -2.51
CA TYR A 37 -21.92 -9.70 -1.14
C TYR A 37 -20.93 -8.87 -0.33
N ILE A 38 -19.62 -9.19 -0.39
CA ILE A 38 -18.55 -8.45 0.29
C ILE A 38 -18.52 -6.98 -0.16
N LEU A 39 -18.68 -6.71 -1.46
CA LEU A 39 -18.67 -5.34 -1.99
C LEU A 39 -19.88 -4.51 -1.51
N LYS A 40 -21.02 -5.15 -1.24
CA LYS A 40 -22.26 -4.48 -0.81
C LYS A 40 -22.41 -4.39 0.71
N ASN A 41 -21.89 -5.36 1.46
CA ASN A 41 -22.09 -5.45 2.90
C ASN A 41 -21.27 -4.38 3.65
N PRO A 42 -21.92 -3.47 4.41
CA PRO A 42 -21.22 -2.46 5.21
C PRO A 42 -20.27 -3.05 6.25
N SER A 43 -20.59 -4.21 6.81
CA SER A 43 -19.77 -4.88 7.83
C SER A 43 -18.41 -5.33 7.28
N SER A 44 -18.35 -5.69 6.00
CA SER A 44 -17.09 -6.09 5.33
C SER A 44 -16.07 -4.95 5.28
N ARG A 45 -16.51 -3.69 5.37
CA ARG A 45 -15.62 -2.52 5.42
C ARG A 45 -14.72 -2.49 6.66
N LYS A 46 -15.12 -3.19 7.75
CA LYS A 46 -14.32 -3.32 8.97
C LYS A 46 -13.09 -4.21 8.78
N VAL A 47 -13.15 -5.16 7.85
CA VAL A 47 -12.01 -5.99 7.45
C VAL A 47 -11.12 -5.15 6.54
N PHE A 48 -11.63 -4.78 5.37
CA PHE A 48 -10.98 -3.86 4.45
C PHE A 48 -11.97 -3.32 3.40
N PRO A 49 -11.95 -2.01 3.08
CA PRO A 49 -12.93 -1.41 2.19
C PRO A 49 -12.56 -1.57 0.70
N LEU A 50 -12.94 -2.70 0.08
CA LEU A 50 -12.62 -3.01 -1.33
C LEU A 50 -13.03 -1.92 -2.33
N ASN A 51 -14.25 -1.36 -2.20
CA ASN A 51 -14.73 -0.29 -3.09
C ASN A 51 -13.84 0.95 -3.04
N SER A 52 -13.28 1.26 -1.86
CA SER A 52 -12.34 2.37 -1.71
C SER A 52 -10.97 2.01 -2.27
N HIS A 53 -10.55 0.74 -2.20
CA HIS A 53 -9.27 0.30 -2.73
C HIS A 53 -9.23 0.40 -4.26
N GLY A 54 -10.24 -0.09 -4.96
CA GLY A 54 -10.32 0.05 -6.41
C GLY A 54 -11.62 -0.44 -7.02
N ASN A 55 -12.06 0.21 -8.10
CA ASN A 55 -13.30 -0.16 -8.80
C ASN A 55 -13.17 -1.48 -9.59
N PHE A 56 -11.96 -1.99 -9.80
CA PHE A 56 -11.72 -3.18 -10.61
C PHE A 56 -12.43 -4.44 -10.06
N TYR A 57 -12.70 -4.50 -8.74
CA TYR A 57 -13.42 -5.63 -8.13
C TYR A 57 -14.80 -5.88 -8.74
N HIS A 58 -15.46 -4.85 -9.28
CA HIS A 58 -16.78 -4.98 -9.91
C HIS A 58 -16.75 -5.73 -11.25
N TYR A 59 -15.59 -5.82 -11.91
CA TYR A 59 -15.42 -6.52 -13.18
C TYR A 59 -15.02 -8.00 -13.00
N ILE A 60 -14.67 -8.40 -11.78
CA ILE A 60 -14.15 -9.74 -11.49
C ILE A 60 -15.22 -10.84 -11.67
N PRO A 61 -16.47 -10.69 -11.21
CA PRO A 61 -17.47 -11.77 -11.32
C PRO A 61 -17.64 -12.31 -12.74
N SER A 62 -17.67 -11.46 -13.76
CA SER A 62 -17.82 -11.88 -15.17
C SER A 62 -16.55 -12.48 -15.78
N ARG A 63 -15.43 -12.50 -15.04
CA ARG A 63 -14.14 -13.02 -15.49
C ARG A 63 -13.77 -14.35 -14.82
N LEU A 64 -14.49 -14.76 -13.78
CA LEU A 64 -14.26 -16.06 -13.13
C LEU A 64 -14.53 -17.21 -14.11
N GLY A 65 -13.77 -18.30 -13.95
CA GLY A 65 -13.81 -19.49 -14.80
C GLY A 65 -12.87 -19.45 -16.01
N HIS A 66 -12.22 -18.31 -16.28
CA HIS A 66 -11.34 -18.15 -17.44
C HIS A 66 -9.85 -18.23 -17.08
N ASN A 67 -9.50 -18.00 -15.81
CA ASN A 67 -8.12 -17.97 -15.35
C ASN A 67 -8.02 -18.54 -13.93
N HIS A 68 -7.29 -19.64 -13.80
CA HIS A 68 -7.19 -20.39 -12.55
C HIS A 68 -6.52 -19.59 -11.41
N ALA A 69 -5.58 -18.68 -11.73
CA ALA A 69 -4.97 -17.83 -10.71
C ALA A 69 -5.98 -16.83 -10.12
N LEU A 70 -6.81 -16.21 -10.97
CA LEU A 70 -7.85 -15.30 -10.50
C LEU A 70 -8.92 -16.04 -9.70
N ASP A 71 -9.39 -17.18 -10.19
CA ASP A 71 -10.38 -18.01 -9.50
C ASP A 71 -9.89 -18.39 -8.09
N SER A 72 -8.67 -18.92 -7.99
CA SER A 72 -8.08 -19.29 -6.70
C SER A 72 -7.90 -18.07 -5.79
N ALA A 73 -7.45 -16.93 -6.33
CA ALA A 73 -7.26 -15.70 -5.56
C ALA A 73 -8.57 -15.16 -4.97
N ILE A 74 -9.67 -15.21 -5.72
CA ILE A 74 -10.98 -14.77 -5.24
C ILE A 74 -11.55 -15.74 -4.22
N SER A 75 -11.40 -17.05 -4.43
CA SER A 75 -11.76 -18.05 -3.43
C SER A 75 -11.02 -17.80 -2.10
N CYS A 76 -9.72 -17.52 -2.16
CA CYS A 76 -8.93 -17.14 -1.00
C CYS A 76 -9.45 -15.85 -0.34
N LEU A 77 -9.74 -14.81 -1.12
CA LEU A 77 -10.29 -13.55 -0.61
C LEU A 77 -11.63 -13.78 0.11
N CYS A 78 -12.54 -14.55 -0.48
CA CYS A 78 -13.83 -14.88 0.13
C CYS A 78 -13.65 -15.60 1.47
N ILE A 79 -12.73 -16.56 1.56
CA ILE A 79 -12.42 -17.25 2.82
C ILE A 79 -11.84 -16.29 3.86
N VAL A 80 -10.93 -15.38 3.47
CA VAL A 80 -10.39 -14.37 4.39
C VAL A 80 -11.49 -13.48 4.96
N TYR A 81 -12.46 -13.06 4.16
CA TYR A 81 -13.59 -12.25 4.63
C TYR A 81 -14.59 -13.04 5.47
N ALA A 82 -14.79 -14.33 5.17
CA ALA A 82 -15.68 -15.20 5.95
C ALA A 82 -15.08 -15.56 7.32
N ASP A 83 -13.77 -15.82 7.36
CA ASP A 83 -13.04 -16.28 8.54
C ASP A 83 -12.52 -15.14 9.42
N SER A 84 -12.63 -13.88 8.97
CA SER A 84 -12.20 -12.70 9.73
C SER A 84 -13.37 -12.11 10.53
N PRO A 85 -13.61 -12.51 11.80
CA PRO A 85 -14.48 -11.75 12.68
C PRO A 85 -13.88 -10.36 12.84
N ALA A 86 -14.68 -9.33 12.60
CA ALA A 86 -14.26 -7.94 12.65
C ALA A 86 -13.42 -7.65 13.92
N GLY A 87 -12.11 -7.43 13.74
CA GLY A 87 -11.22 -6.90 14.78
C GLY A 87 -10.29 -7.87 15.51
N GLN A 88 -10.40 -9.20 15.35
CA GLN A 88 -9.59 -10.11 16.19
C GLN A 88 -8.25 -10.54 15.61
N GLY A 89 -7.97 -10.29 14.33
CA GLY A 89 -6.65 -10.48 13.72
C GLY A 89 -6.09 -11.91 13.74
N VAL A 90 -6.85 -12.91 14.20
CA VAL A 90 -6.48 -14.33 14.18
C VAL A 90 -6.99 -14.93 12.88
N ILE A 91 -6.07 -15.34 12.02
CA ILE A 91 -6.37 -15.99 10.75
C ILE A 91 -6.63 -17.47 10.97
N SER A 92 -7.64 -18.00 10.29
CA SER A 92 -7.90 -19.43 10.27
C SER A 92 -6.78 -20.18 9.53
N GLU A 93 -6.44 -21.39 9.99
CA GLU A 93 -5.53 -22.28 9.26
C GLU A 93 -6.01 -22.53 7.81
N ARG A 94 -7.33 -22.51 7.61
CA ARG A 94 -7.96 -22.63 6.29
C ARG A 94 -7.55 -21.49 5.34
N ALA A 95 -7.65 -20.23 5.79
CA ALA A 95 -7.28 -19.06 4.99
C ALA A 95 -5.78 -19.09 4.63
N ARG A 96 -4.92 -19.55 5.53
CA ARG A 96 -3.48 -19.70 5.27
C ARG A 96 -3.18 -20.75 4.20
N GLN A 97 -3.88 -21.89 4.25
CA GLN A 97 -3.75 -22.96 3.25
C GLN A 97 -4.22 -22.49 1.87
N GLU A 98 -5.36 -21.81 1.80
CA GLU A 98 -5.89 -21.29 0.55
C GLU A 98 -5.04 -20.17 -0.03
N ASN A 99 -4.44 -19.32 0.81
CA ASN A 99 -3.45 -18.34 0.34
C ASN A 99 -2.24 -19.04 -0.30
N THR A 100 -1.70 -20.08 0.35
CA THR A 100 -0.57 -20.86 -0.19
C THR A 100 -0.91 -21.52 -1.52
N LYS A 101 -2.11 -22.11 -1.63
CA LYS A 101 -2.61 -22.72 -2.87
C LYS A 101 -2.76 -21.69 -3.97
N SER A 102 -3.27 -20.51 -3.66
CA SER A 102 -3.50 -19.44 -4.63
C SER A 102 -2.19 -18.81 -5.12
N LEU A 103 -1.18 -18.68 -4.26
CA LEU A 103 0.17 -18.28 -4.67
C LEU A 103 0.80 -19.29 -5.63
N ARG A 104 0.58 -20.59 -5.43
CA ARG A 104 1.03 -21.61 -6.38
C ARG A 104 0.28 -21.51 -7.71
N ALA A 105 -1.03 -21.28 -7.68
CA ALA A 105 -1.82 -21.08 -8.90
C ALA A 105 -1.33 -19.87 -9.70
N LEU A 106 -1.05 -18.74 -9.02
CA LEU A 106 -0.46 -17.56 -9.64
C LEU A 106 0.89 -17.88 -10.28
N ARG A 107 1.79 -18.58 -9.56
CA ARG A 107 3.09 -18.97 -10.09
C ARG A 107 2.97 -19.81 -11.35
N LEU A 108 2.09 -20.81 -11.38
CA LEU A 108 1.85 -21.64 -12.56
C LEU A 108 1.38 -20.82 -13.76
N CYS A 109 0.49 -19.84 -13.55
CA CYS A 109 0.07 -18.92 -14.61
C CYS A 109 1.19 -17.99 -15.06
N LEU A 110 2.13 -17.63 -14.17
CA LEU A 110 3.30 -16.83 -14.54
C LEU A 110 4.36 -17.64 -15.30
N ASP A 111 4.41 -18.96 -15.09
CA ASP A 111 5.31 -19.83 -15.84
C ASP A 111 4.77 -20.15 -17.26
N ASP A 112 3.49 -19.89 -17.53
CA ASP A 112 2.85 -20.06 -18.85
C ASP A 112 2.83 -18.73 -19.65
N PRO A 113 3.51 -18.65 -20.81
CA PRO A 113 3.52 -17.45 -21.66
C PRO A 113 2.14 -16.96 -22.09
N LYS A 114 1.13 -17.85 -22.18
CA LYS A 114 -0.25 -17.47 -22.56
C LYS A 114 -0.99 -16.78 -21.43
N CYS A 115 -0.63 -17.09 -20.18
CA CYS A 115 -1.28 -16.61 -18.97
C CYS A 115 -0.52 -15.44 -18.33
N TYR A 116 0.80 -15.35 -18.54
CA TYR A 116 1.70 -14.42 -17.83
C TYR A 116 1.21 -12.97 -17.80
N PHE A 117 0.81 -12.42 -18.94
CA PHE A 117 0.32 -11.04 -19.06
C PHE A 117 -1.20 -10.92 -19.08
N GLN A 118 -1.97 -11.97 -18.85
CA GLN A 118 -3.44 -11.84 -18.80
C GLN A 118 -3.86 -10.86 -17.70
N SER A 119 -4.94 -10.12 -17.96
CA SER A 119 -5.47 -9.13 -17.00
C SER A 119 -5.92 -9.82 -15.72
N GLU A 120 -6.44 -11.04 -15.84
CA GLU A 120 -6.82 -11.91 -14.75
C GLU A 120 -5.62 -12.32 -13.89
N THR A 121 -4.46 -12.63 -14.50
CA THR A 121 -3.22 -12.96 -13.77
C THR A 121 -2.69 -11.76 -12.99
N ILE A 122 -2.71 -10.56 -13.58
CA ILE A 122 -2.34 -9.32 -12.88
C ILE A 122 -3.35 -9.02 -11.76
N CYS A 123 -4.64 -9.22 -12.00
CA CYS A 123 -5.67 -9.05 -10.98
C CYS A 123 -5.46 -10.01 -9.81
N ALA A 124 -5.15 -11.27 -10.09
CA ALA A 124 -4.83 -12.28 -9.08
C ALA A 124 -3.65 -11.84 -8.20
N SER A 125 -2.60 -11.26 -8.77
CA SER A 125 -1.46 -10.75 -7.99
C SER A 125 -1.85 -9.61 -7.05
N ILE A 126 -2.72 -8.69 -7.51
CA ILE A 126 -3.24 -7.59 -6.70
C ILE A 126 -4.12 -8.11 -5.55
N VAL A 127 -5.01 -9.06 -5.85
CA VAL A 127 -5.90 -9.69 -4.85
C VAL A 127 -5.08 -10.45 -3.81
N LEU A 128 -4.08 -11.24 -4.23
CA LEU A 128 -3.23 -12.00 -3.31
C LEU A 128 -2.36 -11.09 -2.45
N LYS A 129 -1.87 -9.98 -2.99
CA LYS A 129 -1.21 -8.94 -2.19
C LYS A 129 -2.13 -8.43 -1.08
N LEU A 130 -3.41 -8.23 -1.39
CA LEU A 130 -4.40 -7.85 -0.37
C LEU A 130 -4.63 -8.98 0.63
N CYS A 131 -4.84 -10.23 0.18
CA CYS A 131 -4.97 -11.38 1.07
C CYS A 131 -3.81 -11.46 2.04
N GLU A 132 -2.56 -11.35 1.58
CA GLU A 132 -1.38 -11.33 2.46
C GLU A 132 -1.39 -10.17 3.45
N LEU A 133 -1.82 -8.97 3.04
CA LEU A 133 -1.95 -7.83 3.95
C LEU A 133 -2.97 -8.12 5.05
N LEU A 134 -4.08 -8.77 4.70
CA LEU A 134 -5.12 -9.16 5.64
C LEU A 134 -4.67 -10.30 6.55
N THR A 135 -3.91 -11.25 6.02
CA THR A 135 -3.64 -12.52 6.71
C THR A 135 -2.28 -12.67 7.36
N ASN A 136 -1.27 -11.90 6.96
CA ASN A 136 0.08 -12.09 7.49
C ASN A 136 0.38 -11.04 8.55
N ALA A 137 0.76 -11.46 9.76
CA ALA A 137 1.27 -10.58 10.81
C ALA A 137 2.69 -10.05 10.51
N ASP A 138 3.30 -10.50 9.42
CA ASP A 138 4.71 -10.31 9.15
C ASP A 138 5.09 -8.86 8.79
N ASN A 139 6.30 -8.48 9.23
CA ASN A 139 7.01 -7.19 9.12
C ASN A 139 7.24 -6.66 7.68
N GLY A 140 6.23 -6.68 6.81
CA GLY A 140 6.32 -6.17 5.44
C GLY A 140 6.48 -7.22 4.34
N ARG A 141 6.28 -8.52 4.60
CA ARG A 141 6.33 -9.55 3.52
C ARG A 141 5.28 -9.33 2.43
N TRP A 142 4.11 -8.79 2.78
CA TRP A 142 3.09 -8.34 1.84
C TRP A 142 3.63 -7.32 0.80
N ASN A 143 4.72 -6.62 1.13
CA ASN A 143 5.39 -5.70 0.21
C ASN A 143 6.17 -6.44 -0.90
N GLN A 144 6.58 -7.69 -0.72
CA GLN A 144 7.24 -8.48 -1.76
C GLN A 144 6.28 -8.76 -2.93
N LEU A 145 5.03 -9.14 -2.65
CA LEU A 145 4.00 -9.25 -3.68
C LEU A 145 3.69 -7.91 -4.36
N SER A 146 3.84 -6.80 -3.63
CA SER A 146 3.74 -5.46 -4.21
C SER A 146 4.82 -5.22 -5.27
N HIS A 147 6.07 -5.63 -5.00
CA HIS A 147 7.17 -5.55 -5.98
C HIS A 147 6.90 -6.44 -7.20
N GLY A 148 6.39 -7.66 -6.99
CA GLY A 148 6.02 -8.56 -8.09
C GLY A 148 4.92 -7.97 -8.97
N THR A 149 3.85 -7.46 -8.36
CA THR A 149 2.75 -6.79 -9.06
C THR A 149 3.22 -5.58 -9.86
N LYS A 150 4.09 -4.75 -9.26
CA LYS A 150 4.72 -3.63 -9.96
C LYS A 150 5.48 -4.09 -11.20
N THR A 151 6.27 -5.16 -11.06
CA THR A 151 7.07 -5.72 -12.15
C THR A 151 6.17 -6.22 -13.28
N LEU A 152 5.06 -6.91 -12.98
CA LEU A 152 4.10 -7.36 -13.99
C LEU A 152 3.49 -6.20 -14.76
N ILE A 153 3.04 -5.16 -14.05
CA ILE A 153 2.43 -3.98 -14.68
C ILE A 153 3.48 -3.22 -15.50
N GLN A 154 4.66 -2.97 -14.95
CA GLN A 154 5.72 -2.22 -15.61
C GLN A 154 6.20 -2.88 -16.91
N ASN A 155 6.25 -4.21 -16.96
CA ASN A 155 6.63 -4.97 -18.16
C ASN A 155 5.46 -5.27 -19.11
N SER A 156 4.23 -4.91 -18.74
CA SER A 156 3.07 -5.05 -19.62
C SER A 156 3.03 -3.92 -20.65
N ASP A 157 2.43 -4.19 -21.80
CA ASP A 157 2.11 -3.15 -22.77
C ASP A 157 1.07 -2.17 -22.18
N VAL A 158 1.41 -0.88 -22.19
CA VAL A 158 0.57 0.24 -21.74
C VAL A 158 -0.79 0.27 -22.44
N VAL A 159 -0.86 -0.18 -23.70
CA VAL A 159 -2.10 -0.18 -24.49
C VAL A 159 -3.19 -1.02 -23.80
N ARG A 160 -2.80 -2.08 -23.08
CA ARG A 160 -3.72 -2.95 -22.34
C ARG A 160 -4.47 -2.20 -21.24
N PHE A 161 -3.86 -1.15 -20.69
CA PHE A 161 -4.40 -0.37 -19.59
C PHE A 161 -5.42 0.68 -20.03
N ARG A 162 -5.71 0.80 -21.34
CA ARG A 162 -6.82 1.62 -21.83
C ARG A 162 -8.19 1.03 -21.53
N GLN A 163 -8.26 -0.28 -21.30
CA GLN A 163 -9.50 -0.97 -20.95
C GLN A 163 -9.93 -0.62 -19.50
N PRO A 164 -11.24 -0.50 -19.20
CA PRO A 164 -11.70 -0.01 -17.90
C PRO A 164 -11.23 -0.84 -16.70
N PHE A 165 -11.14 -2.16 -16.86
CA PHE A 165 -10.73 -3.07 -15.80
C PHE A 165 -9.25 -2.88 -15.43
N GLU A 166 -8.39 -2.88 -16.45
CA GLU A 166 -6.94 -2.71 -16.35
C GLU A 166 -6.58 -1.32 -15.84
N ARG A 167 -7.28 -0.28 -16.34
CA ARG A 167 -7.13 1.08 -15.82
C ARG A 167 -7.47 1.15 -14.33
N ALA A 168 -8.61 0.57 -13.93
CA ALA A 168 -9.02 0.56 -12.53
C ALA A 168 -8.05 -0.24 -11.64
N MET A 169 -7.43 -1.31 -12.17
CA MET A 169 -6.35 -2.01 -11.48
C MET A 169 -5.14 -1.09 -11.29
N LEU A 170 -4.64 -0.45 -12.36
CA LEU A 170 -3.50 0.46 -12.25
C LEU A 170 -3.76 1.56 -11.22
N GLU A 171 -4.89 2.27 -11.32
CA GLU A 171 -5.24 3.36 -10.40
C GLU A 171 -5.25 2.93 -8.92
N SER A 172 -5.67 1.69 -8.63
CA SER A 172 -5.62 1.16 -7.27
C SER A 172 -4.19 0.95 -6.73
N GLN A 173 -3.20 0.81 -7.63
CA GLN A 173 -1.83 0.44 -7.29
C GLN A 173 -0.83 1.60 -7.31
N ARG A 174 -1.13 2.71 -8.02
CA ARG A 174 -0.20 3.82 -8.26
C ARG A 174 0.53 4.32 -7.01
N ALA A 175 -0.21 4.57 -5.93
CA ALA A 175 0.36 5.09 -4.69
C ALA A 175 1.42 4.12 -4.09
N PHE A 176 1.18 2.81 -4.18
CA PHE A 176 2.14 1.81 -3.71
C PHE A 176 3.43 1.84 -4.54
N PHE A 177 3.33 1.98 -5.86
CA PHE A 177 4.51 2.03 -6.74
C PHE A 177 5.35 3.29 -6.52
N ILE A 178 4.68 4.44 -6.42
CA ILE A 178 5.36 5.72 -6.15
C ILE A 178 6.10 5.65 -4.81
N MET A 179 5.43 5.18 -3.75
CA MET A 179 6.05 5.04 -2.43
C MET A 179 7.21 4.05 -2.43
N GLN A 180 7.09 2.92 -3.13
CA GLN A 180 8.15 1.93 -3.24
C GLN A 180 9.40 2.51 -3.93
N ASP A 181 9.20 3.26 -5.02
CA ASP A 181 10.28 3.93 -5.76
C ASP A 181 10.92 5.07 -4.97
N MET A 182 10.10 5.84 -4.24
CA MET A 182 10.57 6.86 -3.31
C MET A 182 11.51 6.27 -2.25
N ASN A 183 11.08 5.20 -1.59
CA ASN A 183 11.88 4.52 -0.57
C ASN A 183 13.18 3.92 -1.14
N SER A 184 13.13 3.44 -2.39
CA SER A 184 14.29 2.88 -3.09
C SER A 184 15.18 3.94 -3.77
N ARG A 185 14.80 5.22 -3.68
CA ARG A 185 15.46 6.36 -4.37
C ARG A 185 15.63 6.12 -5.88
N GLN A 186 14.62 5.52 -6.48
CA GLN A 186 14.53 5.27 -7.92
C GLN A 186 13.43 6.16 -8.52
N PRO A 187 13.61 6.64 -9.77
CA PRO A 187 12.51 7.25 -10.50
C PRO A 187 11.35 6.26 -10.64
N CYS A 188 10.13 6.73 -10.46
CA CYS A 188 8.96 5.89 -10.69
C CYS A 188 8.77 5.65 -12.19
N PHE A 189 8.50 4.40 -12.60
CA PHE A 189 8.25 4.09 -14.01
C PHE A 189 7.01 4.83 -14.56
N LEU A 190 6.06 5.16 -13.69
CA LEU A 190 4.89 5.97 -14.02
C LEU A 190 5.22 7.42 -14.39
N ALA A 191 6.41 7.91 -14.02
CA ALA A 191 6.90 9.24 -14.42
C ALA A 191 7.50 9.23 -15.84
N GLN A 192 7.74 8.05 -16.42
CA GLN A 192 8.42 7.88 -17.69
C GLN A 192 7.42 7.57 -18.83
N SER A 193 7.79 7.89 -20.07
CA SER A 193 7.06 7.42 -21.25
C SER A 193 7.16 5.88 -21.36
N PRO A 194 6.11 5.16 -21.78
CA PRO A 194 4.80 5.67 -22.26
C PRO A 194 3.76 5.89 -21.14
N TRP A 195 4.04 5.45 -19.90
CA TRP A 195 3.10 5.47 -18.79
C TRP A 195 2.65 6.88 -18.40
N ARG A 196 3.57 7.86 -18.40
CA ARG A 196 3.26 9.24 -18.03
C ARG A 196 2.36 9.95 -19.03
N GLU A 197 2.43 9.58 -20.30
CA GLU A 197 1.54 10.09 -21.35
C GLU A 197 0.15 9.49 -21.18
N PHE A 198 0.09 8.16 -21.02
CA PHE A 198 -1.16 7.44 -20.75
C PHE A 198 -1.91 7.98 -19.52
N LEU A 199 -1.22 8.25 -18.40
CA LEU A 199 -1.87 8.80 -17.19
C LEU A 199 -2.42 10.22 -17.38
N ARG A 200 -1.92 10.99 -18.35
CA ARG A 200 -2.46 12.31 -18.70
C ARG A 200 -3.70 12.22 -19.59
N GLU A 201 -3.92 11.11 -20.27
CA GLU A 201 -5.15 10.88 -21.05
C GLU A 201 -6.35 10.85 -20.08
N PRO A 202 -7.38 11.68 -20.28
CA PRO A 202 -8.58 11.64 -19.44
C PRO A 202 -9.23 10.26 -19.54
N GLY A 203 -9.36 9.58 -18.40
CA GLY A 203 -10.03 8.28 -18.35
C GLY A 203 -11.54 8.43 -18.41
N GLU A 204 -12.18 7.70 -19.32
CA GLU A 204 -13.63 7.47 -19.29
C GLU A 204 -13.97 6.54 -18.12
N THR A 205 -14.01 7.05 -16.89
CA THR A 205 -14.45 6.26 -15.74
C THR A 205 -15.86 6.68 -15.31
N PRO A 206 -16.88 5.81 -15.39
CA PRO A 206 -18.21 6.10 -14.87
C PRO A 206 -18.17 6.14 -13.33
N SER A 207 -18.83 7.14 -12.75
CA SER A 207 -19.12 7.28 -11.30
C SER A 207 -17.92 7.06 -10.37
N THR A 208 -16.93 7.94 -10.47
CA THR A 208 -15.78 7.94 -9.57
C THR A 208 -16.13 8.61 -8.25
N THR A 209 -16.02 7.88 -7.14
CA THR A 209 -16.19 8.46 -5.80
C THR A 209 -15.13 9.54 -5.56
N ARG A 210 -15.47 10.66 -4.89
CA ARG A 210 -14.53 11.77 -4.59
C ARG A 210 -13.15 11.31 -4.07
N ALA A 211 -13.11 10.25 -3.27
CA ALA A 211 -11.87 9.67 -2.74
C ALA A 211 -10.94 9.10 -3.82
N ILE A 212 -11.50 8.47 -4.86
CA ILE A 212 -10.72 7.89 -5.97
C ILE A 212 -10.16 9.03 -6.83
N THR A 213 -10.94 10.08 -7.09
CA THR A 213 -10.47 11.29 -7.79
C THR A 213 -9.33 11.98 -7.04
N LEU A 214 -9.47 12.14 -5.71
CA LEU A 214 -8.44 12.75 -4.88
C LEU A 214 -7.14 11.92 -4.92
N ARG A 215 -7.26 10.58 -4.82
CA ARG A 215 -6.11 9.68 -4.91
C ARG A 215 -5.39 9.79 -6.25
N SER A 216 -6.14 9.84 -7.37
CA SER A 216 -5.55 10.02 -8.69
C SER A 216 -4.75 11.33 -8.76
N LYS A 217 -5.37 12.45 -8.37
CA LYS A 217 -4.71 13.78 -8.37
C LYS A 217 -3.46 13.81 -7.49
N LEU A 218 -3.54 13.20 -6.30
CA LEU A 218 -2.39 13.09 -5.41
C LEU A 218 -1.28 12.24 -6.04
N GLY A 219 -1.64 11.14 -6.69
CA GLY A 219 -0.72 10.30 -7.46
C GLY A 219 -0.04 11.06 -8.60
N ASP A 220 -0.79 11.91 -9.32
CA ASP A 220 -0.24 12.75 -10.41
C ASP A 220 0.80 13.74 -9.89
N TRP A 221 0.60 14.29 -8.69
CA TRP A 221 1.55 15.19 -8.04
C TRP A 221 2.77 14.45 -7.51
N LEU A 222 2.58 13.30 -6.85
CA LEU A 222 3.65 12.56 -6.19
C LEU A 222 4.58 11.82 -7.16
N VAL A 223 4.14 11.54 -8.39
CA VAL A 223 4.86 10.63 -9.31
C VAL A 223 6.28 11.11 -9.66
N ASP A 224 6.54 12.41 -9.64
CA ASP A 224 7.84 13.02 -9.97
C ASP A 224 8.78 13.17 -8.77
N VAL A 225 8.23 13.10 -7.55
CA VAL A 225 8.99 13.29 -6.30
C VAL A 225 10.18 12.32 -6.21
N PRO A 226 10.05 11.00 -6.51
CA PRO A 226 11.19 10.08 -6.44
C PRO A 226 12.38 10.45 -7.35
N ALA A 227 12.12 11.07 -8.51
CA ALA A 227 13.17 11.49 -9.44
C ALA A 227 13.88 12.76 -8.93
N GLN A 228 13.11 13.75 -8.45
CA GLN A 228 13.64 14.97 -7.85
C GLN A 228 14.50 14.63 -6.62
N TRP A 229 14.07 13.64 -5.84
CA TRP A 229 14.79 13.14 -4.66
C TRP A 229 16.21 12.68 -4.94
N ARG A 230 16.42 11.99 -6.07
CA ARG A 230 17.74 11.48 -6.47
C ARG A 230 18.72 12.63 -6.69
N LEU A 231 18.26 13.73 -7.28
CA LEU A 231 19.10 14.88 -7.62
C LEU A 231 19.58 15.62 -6.37
N SER A 232 18.74 15.75 -5.34
CA SER A 232 19.12 16.36 -4.06
C SER A 232 20.18 15.54 -3.30
N GLY A 233 20.19 14.21 -3.45
CA GLY A 233 21.23 13.35 -2.87
C GLY A 233 22.63 13.53 -3.49
N THR A 234 22.73 14.08 -4.70
CA THR A 234 24.00 14.40 -5.37
C THR A 234 24.48 15.84 -5.14
N ALA A 235 23.62 16.72 -4.61
CA ALA A 235 23.92 18.14 -4.41
C ALA A 235 24.70 18.46 -3.13
N GLY A 236 25.08 17.47 -2.32
CA GLY A 236 25.90 17.66 -1.10
C GLY A 236 27.38 17.98 -1.33
N LYS A 237 27.81 18.25 -2.57
CA LYS A 237 29.20 18.64 -2.91
C LYS A 237 29.31 20.14 -3.17
N THR A 238 29.09 20.99 -2.18
CA THR A 238 29.78 22.28 -2.00
C THR A 238 29.16 23.06 -0.85
N PHE A 239 29.71 22.92 0.36
CA PHE A 239 29.82 24.08 1.26
C PHE A 239 30.88 23.81 2.36
N ARG A 240 31.66 24.84 2.68
CA ARG A 240 32.66 24.87 3.76
C ARG A 240 31.94 25.06 5.10
N SER A 241 32.33 24.32 6.14
CA SER A 241 31.87 24.59 7.51
C SER A 241 32.67 25.73 8.12
N ALA A 242 32.00 26.54 8.92
CA ALA A 242 32.60 27.17 10.08
C ALA A 242 32.38 26.25 11.28
N ASP A 243 33.41 26.11 12.09
CA ASP A 243 33.45 25.31 13.33
C ASP A 243 32.37 25.72 14.32
N GLU A 244 31.86 24.75 15.07
CA GLU A 244 31.66 24.92 16.52
C GLU A 244 31.64 23.55 17.22
N GLN A 245 32.63 23.37 18.10
CA GLN A 245 32.74 22.28 19.05
C GLN A 245 31.90 22.61 20.27
N GLY A 246 31.09 21.65 20.72
CA GLY A 246 30.38 21.75 21.99
C GLY A 246 29.71 20.43 22.34
N GLU A 247 30.37 19.62 23.16
CA GLU A 247 29.71 18.60 23.96
C GLU A 247 28.63 19.25 24.81
N TYR A 248 27.37 18.91 24.55
CA TYR A 248 26.29 19.14 25.49
C TYR A 248 25.60 17.80 25.77
N GLU A 249 25.91 17.23 26.94
CA GLU A 249 24.98 16.36 27.64
C GLU A 249 23.68 17.16 27.85
N ALA A 250 22.60 16.70 27.20
CA ALA A 250 21.29 17.30 27.40
C ALA A 250 20.77 16.92 28.80
N PRO A 251 20.38 17.89 29.66
CA PRO A 251 19.67 17.57 30.88
C PRO A 251 18.32 16.94 30.54
N LEU A 252 18.01 15.81 31.18
CA LEU A 252 16.65 15.26 31.26
C LEU A 252 15.72 16.34 31.86
N ARG A 253 15.14 17.18 31.01
CA ARG A 253 14.03 18.05 31.38
C ARG A 253 12.74 17.23 31.35
N SER A 254 12.01 17.34 32.45
CA SER A 254 10.70 16.74 32.72
C SER A 254 9.73 16.86 31.53
N PRO A 255 8.89 15.84 31.29
CA PRO A 255 7.96 15.84 30.16
C PRO A 255 6.97 17.00 30.28
N PRO A 256 6.62 17.68 29.17
CA PRO A 256 5.51 18.61 29.20
C PRO A 256 4.20 17.83 29.43
N GLU A 257 3.36 18.45 30.25
CA GLU A 257 1.98 18.18 30.64
C GLU A 257 1.27 16.98 30.00
N HIS A 258 0.60 16.21 30.88
CA HIS A 258 -0.35 15.15 30.57
C HIS A 258 -1.51 15.68 29.69
N HIS A 259 -1.28 15.77 28.38
CA HIS A 259 -2.37 15.77 27.43
C HIS A 259 -2.85 14.33 27.29
N SER A 260 -4.08 14.07 27.72
CA SER A 260 -4.78 12.83 27.41
C SER A 260 -4.61 12.52 25.92
N PRO A 261 -4.29 11.27 25.53
CA PRO A 261 -4.10 10.93 24.13
C PRO A 261 -5.34 11.34 23.34
N PRO A 262 -5.19 11.99 22.16
CA PRO A 262 -6.33 12.45 21.38
C PRO A 262 -7.24 11.27 21.06
N GLU A 263 -8.52 11.38 21.44
CA GLU A 263 -9.51 10.36 21.15
C GLU A 263 -10.03 10.57 19.74
N TYR A 264 -9.64 9.68 18.82
CA TYR A 264 -10.00 9.80 17.42
C TYR A 264 -11.45 9.32 17.19
N PRO A 265 -12.31 10.12 16.53
CA PRO A 265 -13.70 9.78 16.27
C PRO A 265 -13.87 8.61 15.28
N HIS A 266 -12.89 8.38 14.41
CA HIS A 266 -12.87 7.22 13.51
C HIS A 266 -11.46 6.89 12.99
N LEU A 267 -11.24 5.63 12.62
CA LEU A 267 -9.98 5.06 12.12
C LEU A 267 -9.27 5.93 11.08
N LEU A 268 -10.01 6.48 10.11
CA LEU A 268 -9.43 7.29 9.03
C LEU A 268 -8.73 8.55 9.52
N LEU A 269 -9.15 9.13 10.65
CA LEU A 269 -8.53 10.35 11.17
C LEU A 269 -7.20 10.03 11.84
N GLY A 270 -7.11 8.91 12.57
CA GLY A 270 -5.83 8.43 13.10
C GLY A 270 -4.83 8.10 11.98
N VAL A 271 -5.28 7.44 10.91
CA VAL A 271 -4.42 7.20 9.73
C VAL A 271 -3.99 8.52 9.08
N LEU A 272 -4.93 9.46 8.90
CA LEU A 272 -4.65 10.76 8.30
C LEU A 272 -3.62 11.54 9.13
N ASP A 273 -3.78 11.62 10.44
CA ASP A 273 -2.87 12.33 11.33
C ASP A 273 -1.46 11.74 11.27
N CYS A 274 -1.31 10.40 11.29
CA CYS A 274 0.00 9.79 11.10
C CYS A 274 0.59 10.20 9.75
N VAL A 275 -0.16 10.08 8.66
CA VAL A 275 0.35 10.35 7.31
C VAL A 275 0.71 11.83 7.13
N VAL A 276 -0.16 12.74 7.57
CA VAL A 276 0.06 14.20 7.48
C VAL A 276 1.29 14.60 8.29
N ASN A 277 1.37 14.22 9.56
CA ASN A 277 2.51 14.59 10.39
C ASN A 277 3.82 13.98 9.89
N SER A 278 3.78 12.74 9.38
CA SER A 278 4.95 12.10 8.76
C SER A 278 5.41 12.83 7.50
N THR A 279 4.43 13.24 6.67
CA THR A 279 4.69 14.00 5.44
C THR A 279 5.24 15.38 5.75
N LEU A 280 4.71 16.07 6.77
CA LEU A 280 5.20 17.38 7.18
C LEU A 280 6.63 17.33 7.71
N ILE A 281 6.97 16.33 8.53
CA ILE A 281 8.36 16.12 8.96
C ILE A 281 9.28 15.88 7.74
N LEU A 282 8.82 15.10 6.77
CA LEU A 282 9.59 14.85 5.55
C LEU A 282 9.77 16.13 4.71
N LEU A 283 8.69 16.89 4.50
CA LEU A 283 8.69 18.16 3.76
C LEU A 283 9.63 19.17 4.39
N GLU A 284 9.63 19.24 5.70
CA GLU A 284 10.49 20.18 6.36
C GLU A 284 11.96 19.75 6.35
N ASP A 285 12.28 18.44 6.49
CA ASP A 285 13.65 17.96 6.26
C ASP A 285 14.15 18.35 4.86
N ILE A 286 13.28 18.21 3.86
CA ILE A 286 13.56 18.64 2.48
C ILE A 286 13.82 20.15 2.44
N MET A 287 12.95 20.95 3.04
CA MET A 287 13.12 22.40 3.08
C MET A 287 14.43 22.81 3.77
N SER A 288 14.81 22.15 4.87
CA SER A 288 16.10 22.37 5.54
C SER A 288 17.29 22.04 4.64
N THR A 289 17.20 21.00 3.80
CA THR A 289 18.26 20.71 2.82
C THR A 289 18.39 21.78 1.73
N PHE A 290 17.29 22.48 1.38
CA PHE A 290 17.32 23.57 0.40
C PHE A 290 17.63 24.95 1.00
N ALA A 291 17.32 25.17 2.28
CA ALA A 291 17.51 26.44 2.99
C ALA A 291 18.96 26.71 3.41
N SER A 292 19.92 25.88 3.01
CA SER A 292 21.36 26.09 3.25
C SER A 292 21.94 27.18 2.32
N GLN A 293 21.40 28.40 2.36
CA GLN A 293 22.11 29.61 1.94
C GLN A 293 22.77 30.23 3.17
N PRO A 294 24.00 30.77 3.07
CA PRO A 294 24.64 31.43 4.20
C PRO A 294 23.79 32.63 4.65
N PRO A 295 23.51 32.79 5.96
CA PRO A 295 22.74 33.90 6.46
C PRO A 295 23.44 35.22 6.14
N GLN A 296 22.69 36.19 5.61
CA GLN A 296 23.11 37.58 5.54
C GLN A 296 23.21 38.15 6.98
N PRO A 297 24.15 39.06 7.29
CA PRO A 297 24.54 39.32 8.68
C PRO A 297 23.49 40.01 9.57
N ASP A 298 22.39 40.55 9.03
CA ASP A 298 21.63 41.59 9.74
C ASP A 298 20.10 41.39 9.84
N GLU A 299 19.58 40.17 9.67
CA GLU A 299 18.17 39.88 9.97
C GLU A 299 18.04 38.94 11.18
N PRO A 300 17.28 39.32 12.24
CA PRO A 300 16.92 38.40 13.30
C PRO A 300 15.94 37.38 12.72
N CYS A 301 16.50 36.33 12.11
CA CYS A 301 15.71 35.20 11.65
C CYS A 301 14.98 34.66 12.87
N SER A 302 13.65 34.76 12.89
CA SER A 302 12.84 33.99 13.80
C SER A 302 13.06 32.53 13.43
N THR A 303 14.09 31.93 14.01
CA THR A 303 14.30 30.49 14.03
C THR A 303 13.12 29.92 14.82
N ILE A 304 11.95 29.84 14.18
CA ILE A 304 10.77 29.15 14.69
C ILE A 304 11.31 27.81 15.17
N ASP A 305 11.08 27.50 16.45
CA ASP A 305 11.72 26.41 17.16
C ASP A 305 11.31 25.06 16.54
N TYR A 306 11.99 24.74 15.45
CA TYR A 306 11.66 23.70 14.49
C TYR A 306 11.75 22.32 15.14
N THR A 307 12.65 22.21 16.12
CA THR A 307 12.84 21.08 17.02
C THR A 307 11.59 20.80 17.84
N ILE A 308 10.98 21.81 18.48
CA ILE A 308 9.74 21.67 19.25
C ILE A 308 8.59 21.23 18.34
N THR A 309 8.46 21.87 17.17
CA THR A 309 7.42 21.54 16.20
C THR A 309 7.57 20.11 15.68
N THR A 310 8.79 19.69 15.35
CA THR A 310 9.11 18.31 14.93
C THR A 310 8.79 17.30 16.03
N GLN A 311 9.17 17.60 17.28
CA GLN A 311 8.92 16.74 18.43
C GLN A 311 7.42 16.56 18.70
N ASN A 312 6.64 17.64 18.66
CA ASN A 312 5.19 17.58 18.81
C ASN A 312 4.56 16.68 17.74
N ARG A 313 5.00 16.81 16.49
CA ARG A 313 4.51 15.96 15.40
C ARG A 313 4.92 14.49 15.57
N GLN A 314 6.12 14.20 16.07
CA GLN A 314 6.51 12.83 16.41
C GLN A 314 5.62 12.22 17.49
N GLN A 315 5.27 13.00 18.51
CA GLN A 315 4.32 12.56 19.54
C GLN A 315 2.93 12.31 18.94
N THR A 316 2.42 13.21 18.09
CA THR A 316 1.14 13.01 17.39
C THR A 316 1.15 11.73 16.54
N ILE A 317 2.24 11.47 15.81
CA ILE A 317 2.40 10.24 15.03
C ILE A 317 2.29 9.01 15.94
N GLN A 318 2.95 9.03 17.10
CA GLN A 318 2.94 7.90 18.02
C GLN A 318 1.54 7.64 18.59
N PHE A 319 0.85 8.68 19.07
CA PHE A 319 -0.52 8.55 19.58
C PHE A 319 -1.51 8.08 18.52
N ALA A 320 -1.41 8.65 17.31
CA ALA A 320 -2.25 8.27 16.18
C ALA A 320 -1.98 6.80 15.77
N LEU A 321 -0.73 6.37 15.74
CA LEU A 321 -0.35 4.99 15.41
C LEU A 321 -0.89 4.00 16.44
N ASP A 322 -0.77 4.31 17.72
CA ASP A 322 -1.27 3.46 18.80
C ASP A 322 -2.80 3.39 18.83
N TYR A 323 -3.49 4.46 18.43
CA TYR A 323 -4.92 4.40 18.17
C TYR A 323 -5.24 3.47 16.98
N VAL A 324 -4.58 3.65 15.83
CA VAL A 324 -4.79 2.83 14.63
C VAL A 324 -4.54 1.34 14.91
N ARG A 325 -3.48 1.00 15.65
CA ARG A 325 -3.16 -0.37 16.09
C ARG A 325 -4.31 -1.01 16.86
N ARG A 326 -4.91 -0.27 17.81
CA ARG A 326 -6.02 -0.75 18.63
C ARG A 326 -7.30 -0.95 17.81
N CYS A 327 -7.53 -0.11 16.80
CA CYS A 327 -8.74 -0.16 15.99
C CYS A 327 -8.67 -1.11 14.79
N SER A 328 -7.50 -1.24 14.15
CA SER A 328 -7.32 -2.08 12.96
C SER A 328 -5.85 -2.45 12.76
N THR A 329 -5.52 -3.71 13.02
CA THR A 329 -4.20 -4.28 12.73
C THR A 329 -3.89 -4.24 11.23
N VAL A 330 -4.90 -4.32 10.36
CA VAL A 330 -4.74 -4.22 8.90
C VAL A 330 -4.28 -2.82 8.48
N ALA A 331 -4.91 -1.77 9.01
CA ALA A 331 -4.54 -0.39 8.70
C ALA A 331 -3.20 0.02 9.32
N ALA A 332 -2.84 -0.57 10.47
CA ALA A 332 -1.57 -0.30 11.14
C ALA A 332 -0.37 -0.79 10.33
N LYS A 333 -0.43 -1.98 9.70
CA LYS A 333 0.72 -2.58 9.01
C LYS A 333 1.40 -1.67 7.96
N PRO A 334 0.69 -1.07 6.97
CA PRO A 334 1.33 -0.18 6.02
C PRO A 334 1.88 1.10 6.67
N LEU A 335 1.22 1.56 7.73
CA LEU A 335 1.59 2.78 8.45
C LEU A 335 2.88 2.60 9.23
N GLU A 336 2.98 1.51 10.00
CA GLU A 336 4.21 1.12 10.72
C GLU A 336 5.37 0.92 9.76
N PHE A 337 5.13 0.17 8.68
CA PHE A 337 6.14 -0.06 7.66
C PHE A 337 6.60 1.27 7.04
N GLY A 338 5.68 2.16 6.67
CA GLY A 338 6.00 3.48 6.12
C GLY A 338 6.80 4.35 7.10
N LEU A 339 6.41 4.36 8.38
CA LEU A 339 7.13 5.09 9.43
C LEU A 339 8.54 4.55 9.66
N GLN A 340 8.71 3.23 9.70
CA GLN A 340 10.02 2.60 9.80
C GLN A 340 10.93 2.98 8.62
N GLN A 341 10.38 3.01 7.40
CA GLN A 341 11.13 3.46 6.22
C GLN A 341 11.55 4.93 6.36
N LEU A 342 10.65 5.81 6.79
CA LEU A 342 10.96 7.24 7.04
C LEU A 342 12.02 7.45 8.13
N TRP A 343 11.95 6.71 9.23
CA TRP A 343 12.94 6.82 10.31
C TRP A 343 14.31 6.27 9.89
N SER A 344 14.33 5.12 9.21
CA SER A 344 15.57 4.56 8.65
C SER A 344 16.22 5.52 7.65
N PHE A 345 15.39 6.23 6.89
CA PHE A 345 15.83 7.27 5.97
C PHE A 345 16.54 8.43 6.70
N ARG A 346 15.94 8.97 7.77
CA ARG A 346 16.56 10.04 8.59
C ARG A 346 17.89 9.59 9.22
N ALA A 347 17.93 8.38 9.77
CA ALA A 347 19.15 7.84 10.38
C ALA A 347 20.32 7.73 9.37
N ASN A 348 20.02 7.35 8.12
CA ASN A 348 21.02 7.24 7.06
C ASN A 348 21.50 8.60 6.53
N GLN A 349 20.64 9.63 6.52
CA GLN A 349 21.08 11.00 6.21
C GLN A 349 22.05 11.53 7.27
N GLY A 350 21.74 11.34 8.57
CA GLY A 350 22.63 11.76 9.66
C GLY A 350 24.02 11.10 9.61
N LYS A 351 24.08 9.81 9.23
CA LYS A 351 25.36 9.09 9.06
C LYS A 351 26.19 9.61 7.88
N TYR A 352 25.55 9.91 6.75
CA TYR A 352 26.24 10.44 5.56
C TYR A 352 26.84 11.83 5.81
N ILE A 353 26.14 12.67 6.59
CA ILE A 353 26.66 13.97 7.02
C ILE A 353 27.88 13.77 7.94
N LYS A 354 27.80 12.85 8.92
CA LYS A 354 28.89 12.57 9.87
C LYS A 354 30.15 11.98 9.22
N SER A 355 30.00 11.00 8.33
CA SER A 355 31.14 10.38 7.62
C SER A 355 31.90 11.38 6.73
N THR A 356 31.19 12.38 6.19
CA THR A 356 31.80 13.44 5.35
C THR A 356 32.60 14.45 6.19
N VAL A 357 32.26 14.58 7.49
CA VAL A 357 32.99 15.41 8.46
C VAL A 357 34.25 14.67 8.94
N ASP A 358 34.14 13.38 9.25
CA ASP A 358 35.26 12.59 9.76
C ASP A 358 36.39 12.42 8.69
N GLN A 359 36.05 12.23 7.42
CA GLN A 359 37.03 12.16 6.32
C GLN A 359 37.78 13.48 6.05
N LYS A 360 37.25 14.63 6.50
CA LYS A 360 37.93 15.93 6.38
C LYS A 360 38.90 16.21 7.52
N ASN A 361 38.75 15.53 8.66
CA ASN A 361 39.63 15.68 9.82
C ASN A 361 40.85 14.75 9.77
N GLU A 362 40.89 13.77 8.86
CA GLU A 362 42.02 12.84 8.69
C GLU A 362 43.08 13.33 7.67
N VAL A 363 42.81 14.45 6.97
CA VAL A 363 43.70 15.03 5.93
C VAL A 363 44.21 16.42 6.34
N ARG A 364 44.20 16.76 7.64
CA ARG A 364 44.73 18.04 8.13
C ARG A 364 45.87 17.86 9.12
#